data_AF-A0AA88JPG0-F1
#
_entry.id   AF-A0AA88JPG0-F1
#
_cell.length_a   1.000
_cell.length_b   1.000
_cell.length_c   1.000
_cell.angle_alpha   90.00
_cell.angle_beta   90.00
_cell.angle_gamma   90.00
#
_symmetry.space_group_name_H-M   'P 1'
#
loop_
_entity.id
_entity.type
_entity.pdbx_description
1 polymer ?
#
loop_
_entity_poly.entity_id
_entity_poly.type
_entity_poly.pdbx_seq_one_letter_code
_entity_poly.pdbx_strand_id
1 'polypeptide(L)'
;MLWSTTAAALCILPLALALEPAFIPVTLIGWAILFGLAWISHAGGQSLITYTLAFLPATFSSLTLLLQPVVAAILAWLILGEALGSMQMAGGAIVITGVWLARRG
;
A
#
# COMPACT_ATOMS: atom_id res chain seq x y z
N MET A 1 14.39 2.25 3.63
CA MET A 1 13.23 2.98 3.12
C MET A 1 13.63 4.21 2.31
N LEU A 2 14.39 5.17 2.85
CA LEU A 2 14.90 6.31 2.08
C LEU A 2 15.61 5.88 0.78
N TRP A 3 16.54 4.93 0.86
CA TRP A 3 17.28 4.46 -0.32
C TRP A 3 16.38 3.85 -1.40
N SER A 4 15.43 2.99 -1.02
CA SER A 4 14.52 2.34 -1.96
C SER A 4 13.53 3.31 -2.59
N THR A 5 13.01 4.29 -1.82
CA THR A 5 12.10 5.31 -2.37
C THR A 5 12.83 6.29 -3.27
N THR A 6 14.06 6.68 -2.93
CA THR A 6 14.89 7.52 -3.80
C THR A 6 15.25 6.80 -5.10
N ALA A 7 15.64 5.53 -5.02
CA ALA A 7 15.90 4.72 -6.22
C ALA A 7 14.65 4.61 -7.10
N ALA A 8 13.48 4.29 -6.53
CA ALA A 8 12.22 4.23 -7.28
C ALA A 8 11.87 5.57 -7.93
N ALA A 9 12.03 6.69 -7.20
CA ALA A 9 11.80 8.03 -7.73
C ALA A 9 12.75 8.35 -8.90
N LEU A 10 14.04 8.05 -8.78
CA LEU A 10 15.02 8.27 -9.85
C LEU A 10 14.76 7.37 -11.06
N CYS A 11 14.32 6.13 -10.86
CA CYS A 11 13.99 5.22 -11.95
C CYS A 11 12.79 5.70 -12.77
N ILE A 12 11.75 6.24 -12.12
CA ILE A 12 10.54 6.69 -12.81
C ILE A 12 10.62 8.15 -13.29
N LEU A 13 11.56 8.95 -12.76
CA LEU A 13 11.72 10.37 -13.09
C LEU A 13 11.88 10.64 -14.61
N PRO A 14 12.72 9.91 -15.38
CA PRO A 14 12.83 10.15 -16.82
C PRO A 14 11.51 9.94 -17.55
N LEU A 15 10.74 8.93 -17.13
CA LEU A 15 9.45 8.61 -17.72
C LEU A 15 8.41 9.69 -17.37
N ALA A 16 8.40 10.15 -16.12
CA ALA A 16 7.53 11.24 -15.68
C ALA A 16 7.81 12.54 -16.43
N LEU A 17 9.09 12.90 -16.63
CA LEU A 17 9.47 14.09 -17.40
C LEU A 17 9.12 13.99 -18.90
N ALA A 18 9.06 12.77 -19.45
CA ALA A 18 8.74 12.55 -20.85
C ALA A 18 7.24 12.48 -21.15
N LEU A 19 6.44 11.95 -20.21
CA LEU A 19 5.02 11.67 -20.43
C LEU A 19 4.07 12.71 -19.81
N GLU A 20 4.47 13.34 -18.69
CA GLU A 20 3.59 14.25 -17.96
C GLU A 20 3.85 15.72 -18.36
N PRO A 21 2.87 16.42 -18.97
CA PRO A 21 3.03 17.82 -19.34
C PRO A 21 3.21 18.76 -18.14
N ALA A 22 2.69 18.35 -16.97
CA ALA A 22 2.73 19.11 -15.72
C ALA A 22 3.28 18.24 -14.59
N PHE A 23 4.60 18.12 -14.52
CA PHE A 23 5.29 17.29 -13.52
C PHE A 23 5.14 17.81 -12.08
N ILE A 24 5.12 19.13 -11.88
CA ILE A 24 5.03 19.75 -10.55
C ILE A 24 3.59 20.20 -10.30
N PRO A 25 3.00 19.89 -9.12
CA PRO A 25 1.67 20.38 -8.79
C PRO A 25 1.64 21.92 -8.75
N VAL A 26 0.71 22.50 -9.50
CA VAL A 26 0.52 23.95 -9.57
C VAL A 26 -0.35 24.46 -8.42
N THR A 27 -1.15 23.58 -7.81
CA THR A 27 -2.13 23.94 -6.78
C THR A 27 -1.69 23.50 -5.38
N LEU A 28 -2.09 24.28 -4.37
CA LEU A 28 -1.87 23.95 -2.97
C LEU A 28 -2.56 22.63 -2.58
N ILE A 29 -3.72 22.36 -3.17
CA ILE A 29 -4.45 21.10 -2.98
C ILE A 29 -3.62 19.91 -3.49
N GLY A 30 -3.00 20.03 -4.67
CA GLY A 30 -2.13 18.97 -5.21
C GLY A 30 -0.95 18.67 -4.27
N TRP A 31 -0.32 19.71 -3.73
CA TRP A 31 0.71 19.54 -2.70
C TRP A 31 0.18 18.88 -1.43
N ALA A 32 -0.98 19.30 -0.93
CA ALA A 32 -1.59 18.69 0.24
C ALA A 32 -1.87 17.18 0.05
N ILE A 33 -2.34 16.78 -1.13
CA ILE A 33 -2.53 15.37 -1.49
C ILE A 33 -1.19 14.61 -1.48
N LEU A 34 -0.14 15.15 -2.11
CA LEU A 34 1.19 14.52 -2.10
C LEU A 34 1.74 14.37 -0.68
N PHE A 35 1.61 15.40 0.17
CA PHE A 35 2.01 15.32 1.57
C PHE A 35 1.21 14.26 2.34
N GLY A 36 -0.10 14.20 2.13
CA GLY A 36 -0.95 13.17 2.73
C GLY A 36 -0.51 11.76 2.34
N LEU A 37 -0.28 11.51 1.05
CA LEU A 37 0.20 10.22 0.55
C LEU A 37 1.60 9.87 1.10
N ALA A 38 2.53 10.82 1.06
CA ALA A 38 3.90 10.60 1.51
C ALA A 38 3.97 10.30 3.01
N TRP A 39 3.23 11.04 3.84
CA TRP A 39 3.34 10.92 5.29
C TRP A 39 2.45 9.81 5.85
N ILE A 40 1.19 9.75 5.44
CA ILE A 40 0.20 8.82 6.00
C ILE A 40 0.39 7.44 5.38
N SER A 41 0.23 7.35 4.06
CA SER A 41 0.27 6.06 3.37
C SER A 41 1.68 5.49 3.34
N HIS A 42 2.66 6.31 2.98
CA HIS A 42 4.01 5.81 2.73
C HIS A 42 4.86 5.72 4.00
N ALA A 43 5.15 6.84 4.65
CA ALA A 43 6.00 6.85 5.85
C ALA A 43 5.33 6.16 7.03
N GLY A 44 4.06 6.48 7.31
CA GLY A 44 3.27 5.90 8.39
C GLY A 44 3.05 4.41 8.22
N GLY A 45 2.47 4.00 7.09
CA GLY A 45 2.21 2.59 6.77
C GLY A 45 3.49 1.73 6.84
N GLN A 46 4.56 2.19 6.19
CA GLN A 46 5.81 1.43 6.14
C GLN A 46 6.55 1.39 7.48
N SER A 47 6.46 2.45 8.28
CA SER A 47 6.99 2.45 9.65
C SER A 47 6.26 1.44 10.53
N LEU A 48 4.93 1.35 10.42
CA LEU A 48 4.13 0.41 11.22
C LEU A 48 4.43 -1.05 10.85
N ILE A 49 4.64 -1.33 9.56
CA ILE A 49 5.08 -2.65 9.09
C ILE A 49 6.46 -3.00 9.67
N THR A 50 7.42 -2.07 9.56
CA THR A 50 8.78 -2.25 10.08
C THR A 50 8.79 -2.44 11.59
N TYR A 51 7.97 -1.69 12.31
CA TYR A 51 7.80 -1.83 13.75
C TYR A 51 7.27 -3.23 14.11
N THR A 52 6.24 -3.70 13.40
CA THR A 52 5.64 -5.02 13.64
C THR A 52 6.64 -6.16 13.38
N LEU A 53 7.48 -6.04 12.36
CA LEU A 53 8.54 -7.02 12.07
C LEU A 53 9.54 -7.21 13.21
N ALA A 54 9.72 -6.21 14.09
CA ALA A 54 10.60 -6.33 15.24
C ALA A 54 10.03 -7.25 16.35
N PHE A 55 8.71 -7.49 16.36
CA PHE A 55 8.03 -8.25 17.41
C PHE A 55 7.38 -9.56 16.94
N LEU A 56 7.26 -9.78 15.63
CA LEU A 56 6.62 -10.96 15.06
C LEU A 56 7.63 -11.87 14.35
N PRO A 57 7.49 -13.21 14.45
CA PRO A 57 8.26 -14.14 13.61
C PRO A 57 8.05 -13.85 12.12
N ALA A 58 9.11 -13.93 11.32
CA ALA A 58 9.09 -13.55 9.90
C ALA A 58 7.99 -14.26 9.08
N THR A 59 7.71 -15.54 9.38
CA THR A 59 6.63 -16.32 8.75
C THR A 59 5.26 -15.72 9.01
N PHE A 60 5.02 -15.25 10.23
CA PHE A 60 3.74 -14.64 10.61
C PHE A 60 3.60 -13.22 10.04
N SER A 61 4.71 -12.49 9.91
CA SER A 61 4.70 -11.18 9.26
C SER A 61 4.39 -11.27 7.76
N SER A 62 4.95 -12.24 7.04
CA SER A 62 4.70 -12.41 5.60
C SER A 62 3.21 -12.62 5.29
N LEU A 63 2.54 -13.46 6.08
CA LEU A 63 1.12 -13.72 5.94
C LEU A 63 0.26 -12.51 6.29
N THR A 64 0.67 -11.73 7.29
CA THR A 64 -0.04 -10.49 7.67
C THR A 64 0.08 -9.43 6.57
N LEU A 65 1.18 -9.42 5.79
CA LEU A 65 1.31 -8.54 4.63
C LEU A 65 0.30 -8.88 3.52
N LEU A 66 -0.09 -10.14 3.37
CA LEU A 66 -1.14 -10.54 2.43
C LEU A 66 -2.51 -9.95 2.79
N LEU A 67 -2.71 -9.51 4.04
CA LEU A 67 -3.94 -8.83 4.43
C LEU A 67 -4.06 -7.43 3.82
N GLN A 68 -2.94 -6.79 3.46
CA GLN A 68 -2.92 -5.45 2.89
C GLN A 68 -3.80 -5.30 1.63
N PRO A 69 -3.70 -6.17 0.59
CA PRO A 69 -4.58 -6.08 -0.57
C PRO A 69 -6.06 -6.29 -0.22
N VAL A 70 -6.38 -7.09 0.79
CA VAL A 70 -7.77 -7.27 1.26
C VAL A 70 -8.30 -5.99 1.89
N VAL A 71 -7.53 -5.38 2.79
CA VAL A 71 -7.89 -4.10 3.41
C VAL A 71 -7.97 -3.00 2.36
N ALA A 72 -7.04 -2.94 1.41
CA ALA A 72 -7.06 -1.98 0.32
C ALA A 72 -8.32 -2.11 -0.54
N ALA A 73 -8.73 -3.34 -0.88
CA ALA A 73 -9.95 -3.58 -1.65
C ALA A 73 -11.22 -3.16 -0.87
N ILE A 74 -11.28 -3.41 0.44
CA ILE A 74 -12.39 -2.96 1.30
C ILE A 74 -12.42 -1.43 1.36
N LEU A 75 -11.26 -0.78 1.54
CA LEU A 75 -11.17 0.68 1.56
C LEU A 75 -11.56 1.30 0.21
N ALA A 76 -11.17 0.68 -0.91
CA ALA A 76 -11.57 1.12 -2.24
C ALA A 76 -13.09 1.05 -2.42
N TRP A 77 -13.73 -0.03 -1.96
CA TRP A 77 -15.17 -0.15 -1.99
C TRP A 77 -15.88 0.89 -1.11
N LEU A 78 -15.40 1.13 0.11
CA LEU A 78 -16.04 2.05 1.06
C LEU A 78 -15.79 3.53 0.74
N ILE A 79 -14.58 3.89 0.30
CA ILE A 79 -14.15 5.28 0.13
C ILE A 79 -14.30 5.74 -1.32
N LEU A 80 -13.91 4.90 -2.28
CA LEU A 80 -13.99 5.23 -3.72
C LEU A 80 -15.28 4.73 -4.38
N GLY A 81 -16.07 3.90 -3.69
CA GLY A 81 -17.32 3.35 -4.23
C GLY A 81 -17.09 2.28 -5.31
N GLU A 82 -15.88 1.73 -5.41
CA GLU A 82 -15.55 0.72 -6.43
C GLU A 82 -16.18 -0.63 -6.09
N ALA A 83 -16.98 -1.18 -7.01
CA ALA A 83 -17.64 -2.46 -6.78
C ALA A 83 -16.63 -3.61 -6.65
N LEU A 84 -16.76 -4.38 -5.57
CA LEU A 84 -16.03 -5.64 -5.38
C LEU A 84 -16.66 -6.72 -6.26
N GLY A 85 -15.92 -7.18 -7.27
CA GLY A 85 -16.31 -8.33 -8.07
C GLY A 85 -16.17 -9.64 -7.31
N SER A 86 -16.87 -10.66 -7.80
CA SER A 86 -16.90 -12.00 -7.20
C SER A 86 -15.51 -12.62 -7.02
N MET A 87 -14.60 -12.40 -7.99
CA MET A 87 -13.22 -12.90 -7.90
C MET A 87 -12.41 -12.21 -6.80
N GLN A 88 -12.57 -10.89 -6.61
CA GLN A 88 -11.90 -10.18 -5.52
C GLN A 88 -12.42 -10.64 -4.15
N MET A 89 -13.74 -10.88 -4.03
CA MET A 89 -14.33 -11.43 -2.81
C MET A 89 -13.79 -12.83 -2.50
N ALA A 90 -13.72 -13.71 -3.51
CA ALA A 90 -13.17 -15.05 -3.35
C ALA A 90 -11.69 -15.02 -2.94
N GLY A 91 -10.88 -14.18 -3.61
CA GLY A 91 -9.47 -13.97 -3.27
C GLY A 91 -9.30 -13.45 -1.83
N GLY A 92 -10.12 -12.47 -1.43
CA GLY A 92 -10.12 -11.94 -0.07
C GLY A 92 -10.46 -13.00 0.97
N ALA A 93 -11.47 -13.83 0.72
CA ALA A 93 -11.83 -14.93 1.61
C ALA A 93 -10.70 -15.97 1.73
N ILE A 94 -10.03 -16.32 0.63
CA ILE A 94 -8.88 -17.23 0.62
C ILE A 94 -7.74 -16.66 1.49
N VAL A 95 -7.41 -15.38 1.32
CA VAL A 95 -6.35 -14.73 2.11
C VAL A 95 -6.69 -14.74 3.60
N ILE A 96 -7.89 -14.31 3.99
CA ILE A 96 -8.32 -14.28 5.39
C ILE A 96 -8.24 -15.68 6.02
N THR A 97 -8.74 -16.69 5.30
CA THR A 97 -8.75 -18.08 5.77
C THR A 97 -7.34 -18.64 5.90
N GLY A 98 -6.46 -18.35 4.93
CA GLY A 98 -5.07 -18.78 4.93
C GLY A 98 -4.28 -18.18 6.10
N VAL A 99 -4.43 -16.88 6.35
CA VAL A 99 -3.81 -16.21 7.51
C VAL A 99 -4.31 -16.80 8.82
N TRP A 100 -5.62 -17.07 8.93
CA TRP A 100 -6.20 -17.67 10.14
C TRP A 100 -5.68 -19.09 10.41
N LEU A 101 -5.57 -19.92 9.38
CA LEU A 101 -5.07 -21.29 9.52
C LEU A 101 -3.60 -21.31 9.95
N ALA A 102 -2.78 -20.45 9.35
CA ALA A 102 -1.35 -20.36 9.68
C ALA A 102 -1.07 -19.78 11.08
N ARG A 103 -2.04 -19.10 11.71
CA ARG A 103 -1.93 -18.67 13.12
C ARG A 103 -2.16 -19.80 14.12
N ARG A 104 -2.74 -20.93 13.69
CA ARG A 104 -3.10 -22.05 14.58
C ARG A 104 -2.01 -23.11 14.70
N GLY A 105 -1.02 -23.13 13.80
CA GLY A 105 0.17 -23.98 13.88
C GLY A 105 1.35 -23.22 14.45
#